data_AF-A0A9E1NUD3-F1
#
_entry.id   AF-A0A9E1NUD3-F1
#
_cell.length_a   1.000
_cell.length_b   1.000
_cell.length_c   1.000
_cell.angle_alpha   90.00
_cell.angle_beta   90.00
_cell.angle_gamma   90.00
#
_symmetry.space_group_name_H-M   'P 1'
#
loop_
_entity.id
_entity.type
_entity.pdbx_description
1 polymer ?
#
loop_
_entity_poly.entity_id
_entity_poly.type
_entity_poly.pdbx_seq_one_letter_code
_entity_poly.pdbx_strand_id
1 'polypeptide(L)'
;MSGLKSSWELSLERSEKLVPELKNKKKITKQQKEKINDIRREYQAKIADKDVMMQDKLIKLHDRIPPDEIEYATVELQKEFADEKKAFEEKMEEEIESIRN
;
A
#
# COMPACT_ATOMS: atom_id res chain seq x y z
N MET A 1 35.95 -37.20 -24.70
CA MET A 1 35.68 -35.87 -24.12
C MET A 1 34.27 -35.89 -23.53
N SER A 2 34.16 -36.23 -22.25
CA SER A 2 32.88 -36.41 -21.54
C SER A 2 32.16 -35.06 -21.42
N GLY A 3 31.12 -34.85 -22.23
CA GLY A 3 30.31 -33.62 -22.27
C GLY A 3 29.18 -33.58 -21.24
N LEU A 4 29.36 -34.18 -20.06
CA LEU A 4 28.38 -34.13 -18.98
C LEU A 4 28.68 -32.89 -18.11
N LYS A 5 27.97 -31.80 -18.38
CA LYS A 5 28.00 -30.59 -17.55
C LYS A 5 27.70 -30.95 -16.10
N SER A 6 28.48 -30.40 -15.18
CA SER A 6 28.23 -30.64 -13.75
C SER A 6 26.90 -30.00 -13.33
N SER A 7 26.24 -30.55 -12.30
CA SER A 7 25.01 -29.98 -11.74
C SER A 7 25.16 -28.51 -11.34
N TRP A 8 26.39 -28.10 -11.01
CA TRP A 8 26.72 -26.73 -10.67
C TRP A 8 26.75 -25.81 -11.90
N GLU A 9 27.36 -26.25 -13.01
CA GLU A 9 27.34 -25.52 -14.29
C GLU A 9 25.92 -25.38 -14.84
N LEU A 10 25.09 -26.43 -14.73
CA LEU A 10 23.68 -26.36 -15.08
C LEU A 10 22.89 -25.37 -14.21
N SER A 11 23.27 -25.21 -12.95
CA SER A 11 22.63 -24.27 -12.04
C SER A 11 23.03 -22.83 -12.35
N LEU A 12 24.30 -22.60 -12.69
CA LEU A 12 24.79 -21.31 -13.16
C LEU A 12 24.15 -20.91 -14.48
N GLU A 13 24.11 -21.79 -15.48
CA GLU A 13 23.47 -21.50 -16.76
C GLU A 13 21.96 -21.21 -16.63
N ARG A 14 21.27 -21.92 -15.73
CA ARG A 14 19.87 -21.62 -15.41
C ARG A 14 19.72 -20.27 -14.72
N SER A 15 20.62 -19.95 -13.78
CA SER A 15 20.60 -18.65 -13.10
C SER A 15 20.89 -17.51 -14.06
N GLU A 16 21.88 -17.62 -14.94
CA GLU A 16 22.24 -16.60 -15.93
C GLU A 16 21.18 -16.39 -17.00
N LYS A 17 20.31 -17.38 -17.25
CA LYS A 17 19.12 -17.27 -18.11
C LYS A 17 17.90 -16.66 -17.40
N LEU A 18 17.79 -16.81 -16.08
CA LEU A 18 16.71 -16.23 -15.26
C LEU A 18 17.03 -14.80 -14.77
N VAL A 19 18.32 -14.48 -14.62
CA VAL A 19 18.83 -13.17 -14.21
C VAL A 19 18.67 -12.05 -15.25
N PRO A 20 18.62 -12.25 -16.59
CA PRO A 20 18.41 -11.16 -17.55
C PRO A 20 17.03 -10.54 -17.37
N GLU A 21 16.01 -11.35 -17.06
CA GLU A 21 14.65 -10.90 -16.76
C GLU A 21 14.59 -10.07 -15.47
N LEU A 22 15.43 -10.41 -14.47
CA LEU A 22 15.60 -9.63 -13.24
C LEU A 22 16.47 -8.37 -13.43
N LYS A 23 17.44 -8.40 -14.35
CA LYS A 23 18.27 -7.24 -14.73
C LYS A 23 17.47 -6.20 -15.52
N ASN A 24 16.46 -6.64 -16.28
CA ASN A 24 15.56 -5.79 -17.07
C ASN A 24 14.37 -5.22 -16.27
N LYS A 25 14.17 -5.61 -15.01
CA LYS A 25 13.29 -4.85 -14.11
C LYS A 25 13.98 -3.50 -13.86
N LYS A 26 13.54 -2.44 -14.56
CA LYS A 26 13.90 -1.03 -14.31
C LYS A 26 14.22 -0.88 -12.83
N LYS A 27 15.52 -0.78 -12.47
CA LYS A 27 15.91 -0.60 -11.08
C LYS A 27 15.35 0.74 -10.66
N ILE A 28 14.25 0.71 -9.90
CA ILE A 28 13.68 1.88 -9.25
C ILE A 28 14.85 2.56 -8.54
N THR A 29 15.18 3.77 -8.99
CA THR A 29 16.34 4.51 -8.48
C THR A 29 16.13 4.80 -6.99
N LYS A 30 17.21 5.00 -6.23
CA LYS A 30 17.09 5.34 -4.80
C LYS A 30 16.17 6.56 -4.60
N GLN A 31 16.27 7.54 -5.50
CA GLN A 31 15.42 8.73 -5.52
C GLN A 31 13.93 8.41 -5.77
N GLN A 32 13.60 7.47 -6.66
CA GLN A 32 12.22 7.05 -6.87
C GLN A 32 11.65 6.30 -5.64
N LYS A 33 12.48 5.49 -4.96
CA LYS A 33 12.06 4.83 -3.71
C LYS A 33 11.80 5.81 -2.58
N GLU A 34 12.64 6.83 -2.45
CA GLU A 34 12.47 7.91 -1.46
C GLU A 34 11.15 8.65 -1.72
N LYS A 35 10.90 9.08 -2.97
CA LYS A 35 9.63 9.72 -3.36
C LYS A 35 8.40 8.86 -3.05
N ILE A 36 8.44 7.56 -3.36
CA ILE A 36 7.35 6.63 -3.04
C ILE A 36 7.15 6.52 -1.52
N ASN A 37 8.22 6.49 -0.74
CA ASN A 37 8.14 6.42 0.72
C ASN A 37 7.59 7.71 1.32
N ASP A 38 7.96 8.87 0.78
CA ASP A 38 7.45 10.16 1.23
C ASP A 38 5.94 10.27 0.97
N ILE A 39 5.50 9.90 -0.23
CA ILE A 39 4.07 9.84 -0.57
C ILE A 39 3.33 8.88 0.37
N ARG A 40 3.86 7.67 0.60
CA ARG A 40 3.25 6.74 1.56
C ARG A 40 3.11 7.33 2.95
N ARG A 41 4.14 8.04 3.44
CA ARG A 41 4.09 8.70 4.75
C ARG A 41 3.06 9.82 4.79
N GLU A 42 2.95 10.64 3.75
CA GLU A 42 1.95 11.70 3.65
C GLU A 42 0.53 11.16 3.65
N TYR A 43 0.25 10.13 2.83
CA TYR A 43 -1.06 9.50 2.78
C TYR A 43 -1.39 8.78 4.09
N GLN A 44 -0.42 8.11 4.71
CA GLN A 44 -0.60 7.49 6.02
C GLN A 44 -0.90 8.52 7.12
N ALA A 45 -0.24 9.67 7.10
CA ALA A 45 -0.54 10.76 8.04
C ALA A 45 -1.96 11.31 7.84
N LYS A 46 -2.37 11.55 6.59
CA LYS A 46 -3.74 12.01 6.26
C LYS A 46 -4.81 11.00 6.71
N ILE A 47 -4.55 9.70 6.56
CA ILE A 47 -5.46 8.64 7.03
C ILE A 47 -5.54 8.63 8.56
N ALA A 48 -4.40 8.76 9.25
CA ALA A 48 -4.36 8.79 10.70
C ALA A 48 -5.11 10.01 11.29
N ASP A 49 -4.95 11.20 10.69
CA ASP A 49 -5.67 12.40 11.11
C ASP A 49 -7.18 12.21 10.98
N LYS A 50 -7.64 11.61 9.87
CA LYS A 50 -9.05 11.29 9.66
C LYS A 50 -9.57 10.26 10.66
N ASP A 51 -8.77 9.25 11.01
CA ASP A 51 -9.14 8.27 12.02
C ASP A 51 -9.32 8.88 13.41
N VAL A 52 -8.43 9.81 13.79
CA VAL A 52 -8.58 10.55 15.05
C VAL A 52 -9.85 11.41 15.03
N MET A 53 -10.14 12.10 13.92
CA MET A 53 -11.38 12.87 13.76
C MET A 53 -12.64 11.98 13.83
N MET A 54 -12.58 10.77 13.27
CA MET A 54 -13.66 9.80 13.30
C MET A 54 -13.93 9.34 14.73
N GLN A 55 -12.88 8.97 15.48
CA GLN A 55 -13.01 8.58 16.88
C GLN A 55 -13.59 9.70 17.73
N ASP A 56 -13.16 10.94 17.54
CA ASP A 56 -13.70 12.10 18.25
C ASP A 56 -15.19 12.33 17.93
N LYS A 57 -15.61 12.12 16.68
CA LYS A 57 -17.04 12.15 16.29
C LYS A 57 -17.84 11.03 16.96
N LEU A 58 -17.31 9.80 17.02
CA LEU A 58 -17.97 8.67 17.67
C LEU A 58 -18.18 8.92 19.17
N ILE A 59 -17.17 9.43 19.86
CA ILE A 59 -17.25 9.77 21.29
C ILE A 59 -18.37 10.80 21.52
N LYS A 60 -18.39 11.87 20.71
CA LYS A 60 -19.42 12.93 20.80
C LYS A 60 -20.84 12.43 20.49
N LEU A 61 -20.98 11.42 19.64
CA LEU A 61 -22.28 10.79 19.33
C LEU A 61 -22.75 9.93 20.50
N HIS A 62 -21.84 9.17 21.10
CA HIS A 62 -22.15 8.34 22.26
C HIS A 62 -22.59 9.17 23.48
N ASP A 63 -22.06 10.39 23.65
CA ASP A 63 -22.44 11.29 24.74
C ASP A 63 -23.84 11.94 24.58
N ARG A 64 -24.41 11.93 23.36
CA ARG A 64 -25.60 12.74 23.02
C ARG A 64 -26.85 11.93 22.71
N ILE A 65 -26.71 10.66 22.34
CA ILE A 65 -27.79 9.87 21.76
C ILE A 65 -28.06 8.65 22.66
N PRO A 66 -29.32 8.23 22.85
CA PRO A 66 -29.63 6.97 23.52
C PRO A 66 -29.08 5.76 22.74
N PRO A 67 -28.72 4.66 23.42
CA PRO A 67 -28.01 3.50 22.84
C PRO A 67 -28.67 2.91 21.57
N ASP A 68 -29.99 2.98 21.46
CA ASP A 68 -30.78 2.32 20.40
C ASP A 68 -30.59 2.96 19.01
N GLU A 69 -30.22 4.24 18.92
CA GLU A 69 -30.02 4.96 17.65
C GLU A 69 -28.53 5.14 17.29
N ILE A 70 -27.62 4.92 18.25
CA ILE A 70 -26.17 5.06 18.06
C ILE A 70 -25.64 4.02 17.07
N GLU A 71 -26.12 2.78 17.11
CA GLU A 71 -25.59 1.71 16.27
C GLU A 71 -25.75 2.02 14.78
N TYR A 72 -26.89 2.57 14.37
CA TYR A 72 -27.12 2.91 12.97
C TYR A 72 -26.23 4.08 12.52
N ALA A 73 -26.19 5.16 13.30
CA ALA A 73 -25.38 6.33 13.00
C ALA A 73 -23.87 6.03 12.97
N THR A 74 -23.40 5.14 13.86
CA THR A 74 -21.99 4.73 13.90
C THR A 74 -21.61 3.84 12.72
N VAL A 75 -22.50 2.96 12.28
CA VAL A 75 -22.29 2.12 11.08
C VAL A 75 -22.27 2.96 9.81
N GLU A 76 -23.15 3.95 9.67
CA GLU A 76 -23.13 4.87 8.53
C GLU A 76 -21.83 5.68 8.46
N LEU A 77 -21.43 6.28 9.59
CA LEU A 77 -20.15 6.99 9.69
C LEU A 77 -18.96 6.09 9.34
N GLN A 78 -18.94 4.87 9.88
CA GLN A 78 -17.87 3.91 9.56
C GLN A 78 -17.81 3.56 8.07
N LYS A 79 -18.95 3.43 7.39
CA LYS A 79 -19.00 3.19 5.94
C LYS A 79 -18.46 4.37 5.15
N GLU A 80 -18.90 5.59 5.47
CA GLU A 80 -18.39 6.81 4.83
C GLU A 80 -16.88 6.92 4.97
N PHE A 81 -16.35 6.67 6.18
CA PHE A 81 -14.91 6.69 6.41
C PHE A 81 -14.16 5.56 5.70
N ALA A 82 -14.75 4.37 5.61
CA ALA A 82 -14.15 3.25 4.87
C ALA A 82 -14.05 3.55 3.37
N ASP A 83 -15.08 4.16 2.79
CA ASP A 83 -15.10 4.55 1.38
C ASP A 83 -14.11 5.70 1.11
N GLU A 84 -14.03 6.68 2.01
CA GLU A 84 -13.00 7.72 1.94
C GLU A 84 -11.59 7.12 1.99
N LYS A 85 -11.31 6.19 2.92
CA LYS A 85 -10.01 5.52 3.02
C LYS A 85 -9.63 4.81 1.73
N LYS A 86 -10.54 4.03 1.15
CA LYS A 86 -10.31 3.36 -0.14
C LYS A 86 -9.97 4.37 -1.24
N ALA A 87 -10.68 5.49 -1.31
CA ALA A 87 -10.38 6.53 -2.29
C ALA A 87 -8.99 7.18 -2.08
N PHE A 88 -8.48 7.25 -0.84
CA PHE A 88 -7.10 7.69 -0.58
C PHE A 88 -6.07 6.62 -0.94
N GLU A 89 -6.37 5.34 -0.71
CA GLU A 89 -5.51 4.22 -1.09
C GLU A 89 -5.38 4.10 -2.61
N GLU A 90 -6.49 4.19 -3.36
CA GLU A 90 -6.48 4.19 -4.83
C GLU A 90 -5.64 5.33 -5.39
N LYS A 91 -5.82 6.57 -4.88
CA LYS A 91 -5.00 7.72 -5.29
C LYS A 91 -3.51 7.52 -4.97
N MET A 92 -3.20 6.93 -3.81
CA MET A 92 -1.83 6.60 -3.45
C MET A 92 -1.23 5.57 -4.42
N GLU A 93 -1.98 4.54 -4.81
CA GLU A 93 -1.52 3.54 -5.76
C GLU A 93 -1.29 4.14 -7.16
N GLU A 94 -2.20 4.98 -7.65
CA GLU A 94 -2.04 5.72 -8.91
C GLU A 94 -0.77 6.58 -8.91
N GLU A 95 -0.52 7.32 -7.82
CA GLU A 95 0.70 8.12 -7.67
C GLU A 95 1.96 7.25 -7.65
N ILE A 96 1.93 6.11 -6.94
CA ILE A 96 3.07 5.18 -6.90
C ILE A 96 3.33 4.55 -8.27
N GLU A 97 2.28 4.18 -9.01
CA GLU A 97 2.40 3.63 -10.36
C GLU A 97 2.95 4.65 -11.35
N SER A 98 2.54 5.91 -11.24
CA SER A 98 3.06 7.01 -12.07
C SER A 98 4.58 7.21 -11.88
N ILE A 99 5.09 6.99 -10.68
CA ILE A 99 6.53 7.12 -10.35
C ILE A 99 7.33 5.88 -10.78
N ARG A 100 6.65 4.74 -10.89
CA ARG A 100 7.25 3.44 -11.24
C ARG A 100 7.38 3.22 -12.75
N ASN A 101 6.46 3.79 -13.55
CA ASN A 101 6.49 3.75 -15.01
C ASN A 101 7.60 4.65 -15.60
#